data_AF-A0A946G4I3-F1
#
_entry.id   AF-A0A946G4I3-F1
#
_cell.length_a   1.000
_cell.length_b   1.000
_cell.length_c   1.000
_cell.angle_alpha   90.00
_cell.angle_beta   90.00
_cell.angle_gamma   90.00
#
_symmetry.space_group_name_H-M   'P 1'
#
loop_
_entity.id
_entity.type
_entity.pdbx_description
1 polymer ?
#
loop_
_entity_poly.entity_id
_entity_poly.type
_entity_poly.pdbx_seq_one_letter_code
_entity_poly.pdbx_strand_id
1 'polypeptide(L)' 'KRIFMMAPLHHHFEKKGWAESTIVIRFWIITIVLALISLATLKIR' A
#
# COMPACT_ATOMS: atom_id res chain seq x y z
N LYS A 1 14.98 -16.41 8.70
CA LYS A 1 15.34 -15.75 7.41
C LYS A 1 14.41 -14.54 7.25
N ARG A 2 14.88 -13.34 6.87
CA ARG A 2 14.00 -12.15 6.74
C ARG A 2 13.24 -12.20 5.40
N ILE A 3 11.93 -11.97 5.42
CA ILE A 3 11.09 -11.92 4.20
C ILE A 3 11.18 -10.54 3.55
N PHE A 4 11.19 -9.47 4.37
CA PHE A 4 11.36 -8.09 3.91
C PHE A 4 12.78 -7.60 4.18
N MET A 5 13.32 -6.82 3.25
CA MET A 5 14.58 -6.07 3.44
C MET A 5 14.52 -5.12 4.65
N MET A 6 13.35 -4.51 4.90
CA MET A 6 13.04 -3.70 6.07
C MET A 6 11.51 -3.67 6.22
N ALA A 7 11.01 -3.64 7.45
CA ALA A 7 9.60 -3.43 7.75
C ALA A 7 9.48 -2.07 8.48
N PRO A 8 8.44 -1.26 8.21
CA PRO A 8 7.21 -1.57 7.46
C PRO A 8 7.38 -1.61 5.92
N LEU A 9 6.30 -1.98 5.21
CA LEU A 9 6.33 -2.26 3.76
C LEU A 9 6.85 -1.09 2.90
N HIS A 10 6.63 0.17 3.28
CA HIS A 10 7.13 1.32 2.51
C HIS A 10 8.67 1.40 2.54
N HIS A 11 9.31 1.17 3.70
CA HIS A 11 10.76 1.11 3.80
C HIS A 11 11.37 -0.06 3.02
N HIS A 12 10.60 -1.14 2.79
CA HIS A 12 11.05 -2.21 1.89
C HIS A 12 11.27 -1.69 0.47
N PHE A 13 10.37 -0.83 -0.03
CA PHE A 13 10.46 -0.25 -1.37
C PHE A 13 11.51 0.87 -1.45
N GLU A 14 11.69 1.65 -0.38
CA GLU A 14 12.80 2.62 -0.28
C GLU A 14 14.16 1.91 -0.35
N LYS A 15 14.34 0.83 0.42
CA LYS A 15 15.54 -0.03 0.35
C LYS A 15 15.75 -0.67 -1.03
N LYS A 16 14.68 -0.81 -1.82
CA LYS A 16 14.72 -1.29 -3.21
C LYS A 16 15.09 -0.19 -4.22
N GLY A 17 15.28 1.05 -3.77
CA GLY A 17 15.70 2.19 -4.58
C GLY A 17 14.54 3.00 -5.18
N TRP A 18 13.33 2.88 -4.66
CA TRP A 18 12.20 3.68 -5.14
C TRP A 18 12.18 5.04 -4.47
N ALA A 19 11.80 6.08 -5.23
CA ALA A 19 11.55 7.40 -4.67
C ALA A 19 10.33 7.36 -3.74
N GLU A 20 10.44 8.03 -2.59
CA GLU A 20 9.39 8.08 -1.57
C GLU A 20 8.04 8.52 -2.15
N SER A 21 8.04 9.56 -2.99
CA SER A 21 6.84 10.06 -3.67
C SER A 21 6.15 8.98 -4.52
N THR A 22 6.92 8.13 -5.21
CA THR A 22 6.39 7.04 -6.03
C THR A 22 5.72 5.97 -5.17
N ILE A 23 6.30 5.66 -4.00
CA ILE A 23 5.74 4.69 -3.05
C ILE A 23 4.43 5.22 -2.48
N VAL A 24 4.41 6.49 -2.04
CA VAL A 24 3.22 7.14 -1.48
C VAL A 24 2.06 7.14 -2.48
N ILE A 25 2.30 7.58 -3.72
CA ILE A 25 1.26 7.64 -4.77
C ILE A 25 0.71 6.25 -5.07
N ARG A 26 1.56 5.22 -5.15
CA ARG A 26 1.10 3.84 -5.41
C ARG A 26 0.28 3.28 -4.25
N PHE A 27 0.66 3.57 -3.02
CA PHE A 27 -0.10 3.15 -1.84
C PHE A 27 -1.45 3.85 -1.80
N TRP A 28 -1.53 5.13 -2.17
CA TRP A 28 -2.82 5.84 -2.28
C TRP A 28 -3.76 5.20 -3.29
N ILE A 29 -3.26 4.80 -4.47
CA ILE A 29 -4.07 4.10 -5.47
C ILE A 29 -4.66 2.80 -4.88
N ILE A 30 -3.83 2.01 -4.20
CA ILE A 30 -4.28 0.77 -3.54
C ILE A 30 -5.33 1.07 -2.46
N THR A 31 -5.09 2.08 -1.62
CA THR A 31 -6.02 2.48 -0.56
C THR A 31 -7.38 2.90 -1.13
N ILE A 32 -7.40 3.70 -2.20
CA ILE A 32 -8.67 4.12 -2.85
C ILE A 32 -9.40 2.92 -3.42
N VAL A 33 -8.71 2.01 -4.12
CA VAL A 33 -9.34 0.80 -4.67
C VAL A 33 -9.94 -0.06 -3.56
N LEU A 34 -9.20 -0.29 -2.47
CA LEU A 34 -9.69 -1.04 -1.32
C LEU A 34 -10.83 -0.33 -0.60
N ALA A 35 -10.80 1.00 -0.50
CA ALA A 35 -11.90 1.78 0.06
C ALA A 35 -13.18 1.64 -0.76
N LEU A 36 -13.08 1.70 -2.10
CA LEU A 36 -14.22 1.48 -2.99
C LEU A 36 -14.77 0.05 -2.87
N ILE A 37 -13.90 -0.97 -2.80
CA ILE A 37 -14.30 -2.35 -2.54
C ILE A 37 -15.02 -2.46 -1.19
N SER A 38 -14.48 -1.85 -0.14
CA SER A 38 -15.10 -1.82 1.19
C SER A 38 -16.50 -1.21 1.15
N LEU A 39 -16.64 -0.06 0.48
CA LEU A 39 -17.94 0.60 0.30
C LEU A 39 -18.92 -0.25 -0.53
N ALA A 40 -18.45 -0.90 -1.59
CA ALA A 40 -19.29 -1.78 -2.42
C ALA A 40 -19.74 -3.04 -1.67
N THR A 41 -18.94 -3.51 -0.72
CA THR A 41 -19.25 -4.70 0.10
C THR A 41 -20.06 -4.34 1.35
N LEU A 42 -20.14 -3.06 1.70
CA LEU A 42 -20.91 -2.58 2.85
C LEU A 42 -22.40 -2.82 2.55
N LYS A 43 -22.92 -3.94 3.05
CA LYS A 43 -24.35 -4.26 3.02
C LYS A 43 -25.09 -3.22 3.86
N ILE A 44 -25.62 -2.20 3.20
CA ILE A 44 -26.63 -1.31 3.75
C ILE A 44 -27.95 -2.09 3.73
N ARG A 45 -28.22 -2.83 4.81
CA ARG A 45 -29.55 -3.38 5.12
C ARG A 45 -29.91 -2.99 6.54
#